data_AF-A0A059TD57-F1
#
_entry.id   AF-A0A059TD57-F1
#
_cell.length_a   1.000
_cell.length_b   1.000
_cell.length_c   1.000
_cell.angle_alpha   90.00
_cell.angle_beta   90.00
_cell.angle_gamma   90.00
#
_symmetry.space_group_name_H-M   'P 1'
#
loop_
_entity.id
_entity.type
_entity.pdbx_description
1 polymer ?
#
loop_
_entity_poly.entity_id
_entity_poly.type
_entity_poly.pdbx_seq_one_letter_code
_entity_poly.pdbx_strand_id
1 'polypeptide(L)'
;MLKFVVWFGIVTFITVVLMFVSMCVSYTIESEFDTNDPFECGFVEMCDMHMPFCIHFFVVGLLFLVFDMELVVSLPLIMMNINTIAWIVIWLLYSLILFVGIIMEIMWGSLDWDK
;
A
#
# COMPACT_ATOMS: atom_id res chain seq x y z
N MET A 1 1.64 -8.16 -26.66
CA MET A 1 0.93 -8.93 -25.60
C MET A 1 1.69 -10.20 -25.22
N LEU A 2 1.98 -11.14 -26.15
CA LEU A 2 2.70 -12.38 -25.85
C LEU A 2 4.06 -12.16 -25.15
N LYS A 3 4.89 -11.23 -25.64
CA LYS A 3 6.19 -10.91 -25.03
C LYS A 3 6.08 -10.42 -23.58
N PHE A 4 5.00 -9.70 -23.25
CA PHE A 4 4.74 -9.19 -21.91
C PHE A 4 4.34 -10.33 -20.97
N VAL A 5 3.45 -11.21 -21.43
CA VAL A 5 3.04 -12.41 -20.68
C VAL A 5 4.22 -13.32 -20.40
N VAL A 6 5.10 -13.51 -21.40
CA VAL A 6 6.32 -14.32 -21.25
C VAL A 6 7.26 -13.72 -20.19
N TRP A 7 7.51 -12.41 -20.25
CA TRP A 7 8.37 -11.74 -19.26
C TRP A 7 7.80 -11.82 -17.84
N PHE A 8 6.49 -11.57 -17.69
CA PHE A 8 5.82 -11.68 -16.40
C PHE A 8 5.94 -13.10 -15.84
N GLY A 9 5.69 -14.12 -16.68
CA GLY A 9 5.83 -15.53 -16.31
C GLY A 9 7.23 -15.90 -15.85
N ILE A 10 8.27 -15.42 -16.55
CA ILE A 10 9.68 -15.65 -16.17
C ILE A 10 9.97 -15.07 -14.79
N VAL A 11 9.55 -13.82 -14.53
CA VAL A 11 9.80 -13.16 -13.23
C VAL A 11 9.11 -13.92 -12.10
N THR A 12 7.83 -14.27 -12.27
CA THR A 12 7.08 -15.04 -11.26
C THR A 12 7.67 -16.43 -11.02
N PHE A 13 8.20 -17.07 -12.06
CA PHE A 13 8.82 -18.37 -11.95
C PHE A 13 10.12 -18.31 -11.14
N ILE A 14 10.97 -17.32 -11.41
CA ILE A 14 12.21 -17.12 -10.67
C ILE A 14 11.92 -16.87 -9.17
N THR A 15 10.93 -16.03 -8.85
CA THR A 15 10.59 -15.76 -7.44
C THR A 15 10.09 -17.00 -6.71
N VAL A 16 9.31 -17.85 -7.37
CA VAL A 16 8.81 -19.11 -6.78
C VAL A 16 9.95 -20.10 -6.57
N VAL A 17 10.88 -20.22 -7.52
CA VAL A 17 12.06 -21.09 -7.38
C VAL A 17 12.94 -20.62 -6.21
N LEU A 18 13.18 -19.32 -6.09
CA LEU A 18 13.96 -18.77 -4.97
C LEU A 18 13.27 -19.04 -3.62
N MET A 19 11.96 -18.87 -3.54
CA MET A 19 11.18 -19.20 -2.34
C MET A 19 11.30 -20.69 -2.01
N PHE A 20 11.19 -21.58 -3.00
CA PHE A 20 11.31 -23.02 -2.79
C PHE A 20 12.71 -23.41 -2.28
N VAL A 21 13.77 -22.86 -2.87
CA VAL A 21 15.14 -23.09 -2.42
C VAL A 21 15.33 -22.59 -0.98
N SER A 22 14.82 -21.40 -0.64
CA SER A 22 14.90 -20.90 0.74
C SER A 22 14.17 -21.81 1.74
N MET A 23 13.05 -22.39 1.36
CA MET A 23 12.30 -23.32 2.20
C MET A 23 13.05 -24.64 2.38
N CYS A 24 13.64 -25.20 1.31
CA CYS A 24 14.46 -26.41 1.41
C CYS A 24 15.68 -26.19 2.31
N VAL A 25 16.35 -25.04 2.21
CA VAL A 25 17.49 -24.68 3.07
C VAL A 25 17.05 -24.49 4.52
N SER A 26 15.92 -23.79 4.76
CA SER A 26 15.37 -23.60 6.12
C SER A 26 15.05 -24.94 6.79
N TYR A 27 14.44 -25.87 6.06
CA TYR A 27 14.10 -27.20 6.58
C TYR A 27 15.34 -28.00 6.99
N THR A 28 16.46 -27.85 6.27
CA THR A 28 17.73 -28.51 6.66
C THR A 28 18.39 -27.90 7.89
N ILE A 29 18.09 -26.63 8.21
CA ILE A 29 18.68 -25.92 9.34
C ILE A 29 17.84 -26.13 10.61
N GLU A 30 16.51 -26.15 10.50
CA GLU A 30 15.60 -26.38 11.65
C GLU A 30 15.82 -27.74 12.34
N SER A 31 16.31 -28.77 11.62
CA SER A 31 16.64 -30.05 12.24
C SER A 31 17.84 -29.99 13.21
N GLU A 32 18.63 -28.92 13.18
CA GLU A 32 19.82 -28.75 14.05
C GLU A 32 19.60 -27.78 15.22
N PHE A 33 18.47 -27.05 15.28
CA PHE A 33 18.20 -26.05 16.32
C PHE A 33 16.80 -26.23 16.95
N ASP A 34 16.77 -26.58 18.24
CA ASP A 34 15.56 -26.47 19.08
C ASP A 34 15.27 -24.98 19.36
N THR A 35 14.57 -24.31 18.46
CA THR A 35 14.15 -22.90 18.61
C THR A 35 12.63 -22.73 18.52
N ASN A 36 11.88 -23.62 19.16
CA ASN A 36 10.43 -23.44 19.32
C ASN A 36 10.06 -22.62 20.57
N ASP A 37 11.04 -22.19 21.36
CA ASP A 37 10.82 -21.32 22.50
C ASP A 37 10.92 -19.84 22.08
N PRO A 38 9.99 -18.98 22.53
CA PRO A 38 10.11 -17.54 22.34
C PRO A 38 11.43 -17.05 22.96
N PHE A 39 12.15 -16.19 22.25
CA PHE A 39 13.44 -15.65 22.68
C PHE A 39 13.41 -15.24 24.16
N GLU A 40 14.41 -15.69 24.93
CA GLU A 40 14.52 -15.71 26.39
C GLU A 40 14.36 -14.37 27.14
N CYS A 41 13.93 -13.29 26.48
CA CYS A 41 13.39 -12.13 27.16
C CYS A 41 12.02 -12.42 27.80
N GLY A 42 11.86 -13.54 28.52
CA GLY A 42 11.03 -13.76 29.72
C GLY A 42 9.59 -13.25 29.79
N PHE A 43 9.03 -12.77 28.69
CA PHE A 43 7.72 -12.15 28.63
C PHE A 43 6.94 -12.88 27.55
N VAL A 44 5.98 -13.67 28.00
CA VAL A 44 4.86 -14.07 27.14
C VAL A 44 4.23 -12.76 26.69
N GLU A 45 4.19 -12.53 25.38
CA GLU A 45 3.31 -11.49 24.83
C GLU A 45 1.94 -11.72 25.44
N MET A 46 1.51 -10.82 26.32
CA MET A 46 0.11 -10.76 26.72
C MET A 46 -0.61 -10.48 25.41
N CYS A 47 -1.12 -11.53 24.78
CA CYS A 47 -1.99 -11.45 23.62
C CYS A 47 -3.27 -10.78 24.06
N ASP A 48 -3.21 -9.46 24.26
CA ASP A 48 -4.39 -8.65 24.29
C ASP A 48 -4.98 -8.78 22.89
N MET A 49 -6.10 -9.51 22.79
CA MET A 49 -6.93 -9.66 21.59
C MET A 49 -7.39 -8.30 21.00
N HIS A 50 -7.12 -7.22 21.73
CA HIS A 50 -7.37 -5.84 21.37
C HIS A 50 -6.04 -5.07 21.33
N MET A 51 -5.19 -5.40 20.36
CA MET A 51 -4.10 -4.49 19.97
C MET A 51 -4.72 -3.13 19.61
N PRO A 52 -4.32 -2.03 20.28
CA PRO A 52 -4.89 -0.72 20.02
C PRO A 52 -4.61 -0.34 18.57
N PHE A 53 -5.68 -0.13 17.82
CA PHE A 53 -5.59 0.24 16.41
C PHE A 53 -5.16 1.71 16.30
N CYS A 54 -4.05 1.97 15.63
CA CYS A 54 -3.59 3.34 15.43
C CYS A 54 -4.48 4.01 14.37
N ILE A 55 -5.36 4.90 14.82
CA ILE A 55 -6.31 5.66 13.98
C ILE A 55 -5.60 6.40 12.84
N HIS A 56 -4.35 6.84 13.06
CA HIS A 56 -3.54 7.49 12.04
C HIS A 56 -3.32 6.62 10.79
N PHE A 57 -3.03 5.32 10.93
CA PHE A 57 -2.86 4.45 9.76
C PHE A 57 -4.16 4.28 8.96
N PHE A 58 -5.30 4.33 9.66
CA PHE A 58 -6.60 4.27 9.00
C PHE A 58 -6.91 5.53 8.21
N VAL A 59 -6.64 6.71 8.79
CA VAL A 59 -6.86 7.97 8.09
C VAL A 59 -5.98 8.05 6.83
N VAL A 60 -4.72 7.64 6.92
CA VAL A 60 -3.83 7.57 5.75
C VAL A 60 -4.37 6.61 4.69
N GLY A 61 -4.91 5.45 5.09
CA GLY A 61 -5.55 4.51 4.17
C GLY A 61 -6.81 5.08 3.49
N LEU A 62 -7.61 5.85 4.24
CA LEU A 62 -8.83 6.48 3.72
C LEU A 62 -8.48 7.61 2.74
N LEU A 63 -7.50 8.45 3.09
CA LEU A 63 -6.92 9.47 2.19
C LEU A 63 -6.39 8.84 0.91
N PHE A 64 -5.63 7.75 1.01
CA PHE A 64 -5.12 7.03 -0.15
C PHE A 64 -6.25 6.54 -1.07
N LEU A 65 -7.32 5.97 -0.50
CA LEU A 65 -8.46 5.50 -1.27
C LEU A 65 -9.14 6.63 -2.05
N VAL A 66 -9.33 7.78 -1.40
CA VAL A 66 -9.94 8.96 -2.02
C VAL A 66 -9.05 9.48 -3.16
N PHE A 67 -7.75 9.67 -2.95
CA PHE A 67 -6.83 10.11 -4.01
C PHE A 67 -6.69 9.09 -5.16
N ASP A 68 -6.73 7.79 -4.87
CA ASP A 68 -6.66 6.76 -5.91
C ASP A 68 -7.90 6.79 -6.81
N MET A 69 -9.09 6.94 -6.22
CA MET A 69 -10.34 7.13 -6.96
C MET A 69 -10.31 8.38 -7.85
N GLU A 70 -9.71 9.47 -7.38
CA GLU A 70 -9.56 10.70 -8.16
C GLU A 70 -8.63 10.52 -9.36
N LEU A 71 -7.51 9.81 -9.17
CA LEU A 71 -6.60 9.49 -10.26
C LEU A 71 -7.30 8.67 -11.35
N VAL A 72 -8.09 7.67 -10.97
CA VAL A 72 -8.88 6.87 -11.91
C VAL A 72 -9.86 7.75 -12.71
N VAL A 73 -10.54 8.70 -12.05
CA VAL A 73 -11.45 9.65 -12.73
C VAL A 73 -10.69 10.63 -13.64
N SER A 74 -9.44 10.96 -13.31
CA SER A 74 -8.61 11.90 -14.08
C SER A 74 -7.99 11.29 -15.35
N LEU A 75 -7.70 9.99 -15.38
CA LEU A 75 -7.11 9.28 -16.52
C LEU A 75 -7.83 9.45 -17.87
N PRO A 76 -9.17 9.33 -17.98
CA PRO A 76 -9.85 9.49 -19.26
C PRO A 76 -9.70 10.89 -19.85
N LEU A 77 -9.53 11.94 -19.05
CA LEU A 77 -9.29 13.30 -19.57
C LEU A 77 -7.98 13.39 -20.35
N ILE A 78 -6.93 12.72 -19.87
CA ILE A 78 -5.62 12.69 -20.53
C ILE A 78 -5.72 11.87 -21.84
N MET A 79 -6.44 10.75 -21.80
CA MET A 79 -6.51 9.84 -22.94
C MET A 79 -7.42 10.35 -24.07
N MET A 80 -8.51 11.04 -23.75
CA MET A 80 -9.51 11.40 -24.76
C MET A 80 -9.16 12.67 -25.57
N ASN A 81 -8.02 13.33 -25.33
CA ASN A 81 -7.60 14.55 -26.06
C ASN A 81 -8.74 15.56 -26.22
N ILE A 82 -9.60 15.69 -25.20
CA ILE A 82 -10.80 16.52 -25.28
C ILE A 82 -10.38 17.97 -25.07
N ASN A 83 -9.95 18.60 -26.17
CA ASN A 83 -9.34 19.93 -26.16
C ASN A 83 -10.40 21.05 -26.15
N THR A 84 -11.41 20.92 -25.29
CA THR A 84 -12.38 22.00 -25.08
C THR A 84 -12.03 22.73 -23.79
N ILE A 85 -12.14 24.06 -23.85
CA ILE A 85 -11.91 24.94 -22.70
C ILE A 85 -12.80 24.53 -21.51
N ALA A 86 -14.04 24.07 -21.77
CA ALA A 86 -14.96 23.62 -20.74
C ALA A 86 -14.44 22.42 -19.94
N TRP A 87 -13.87 21.40 -20.62
CA TRP A 87 -13.31 20.22 -19.94
C TRP A 87 -12.09 20.55 -19.09
N ILE A 88 -11.23 21.47 -19.55
CA ILE A 88 -10.08 21.96 -18.77
C ILE A 88 -10.55 22.71 -17.52
N VAL A 89 -11.57 23.55 -17.64
CA VAL A 89 -12.13 24.30 -16.51
C VAL A 89 -12.75 23.36 -15.47
N ILE A 90 -13.52 22.35 -15.91
CA ILE A 90 -14.11 21.35 -15.02
C ILE A 90 -13.02 20.58 -14.26
N TRP A 91 -11.97 20.16 -14.97
CA TRP A 91 -10.84 19.46 -14.35
C TRP A 91 -10.09 20.33 -13.33
N LEU A 92 -9.84 21.60 -13.66
CA LEU A 92 -9.21 22.54 -12.74
C LEU A 92 -10.07 22.75 -11.48
N LEU A 93 -11.38 22.97 -11.62
CA LEU A 93 -12.28 23.13 -10.49
C LEU A 93 -12.31 21.86 -9.62
N TYR A 94 -12.39 20.69 -10.24
CA TYR A 94 -12.35 19.41 -9.55
C TYR A 94 -11.05 19.25 -8.75
N SER A 95 -9.88 19.46 -9.37
CA SER A 95 -8.58 19.36 -8.68
C SER A 95 -8.42 20.38 -7.54
N LEU A 96 -9.02 21.57 -7.67
CA LEU A 96 -8.94 22.62 -6.66
C LEU A 96 -9.74 22.25 -5.41
N ILE A 97 -10.96 21.71 -5.59
CA ILE A 97 -11.80 21.26 -4.47
C ILE A 97 -11.05 20.20 -3.66
N LEU A 98 -10.37 19.29 -4.34
CA LEU A 98 -9.61 18.21 -3.71
C LEU A 98 -8.39 18.76 -2.97
N PHE A 99 -7.63 19.66 -3.60
CA PHE A 99 -6.51 20.35 -2.96
C PHE A 99 -6.91 21.06 -1.67
N VAL A 100 -8.07 21.72 -1.65
CA VAL A 100 -8.63 22.34 -0.44
C VAL A 100 -8.98 21.29 0.61
N GLY A 101 -9.51 20.14 0.22
CA GLY A 101 -9.77 19.01 1.13
C GLY A 101 -8.51 18.54 1.86
N ILE A 102 -7.39 18.39 1.15
CA ILE A 102 -6.10 18.02 1.74
C ILE A 102 -5.64 19.06 2.77
N ILE A 103 -5.75 20.35 2.42
CA ILE A 103 -5.36 21.43 3.32
C ILE A 103 -6.21 21.40 4.60
N MET A 104 -7.52 21.18 4.49
CA MET A 104 -8.42 21.08 5.64
C MET A 104 -8.01 19.92 6.56
N GLU A 105 -7.63 18.77 5.99
CA GLU A 105 -7.22 17.59 6.77
C GLU A 105 -5.88 17.78 7.49
N ILE A 106 -4.93 18.46 6.84
CA ILE A 106 -3.67 18.89 7.48
C ILE A 106 -3.96 19.89 8.60
N MET A 107 -4.85 20.86 8.39
CA MET A 107 -5.22 21.85 9.40
C MET A 107 -5.90 21.24 10.63
N TRP A 108 -6.64 20.13 10.46
CA TRP A 108 -7.21 19.38 11.57
C TRP A 108 -6.19 18.53 12.35
N GLY A 109 -4.93 18.48 11.90
CA GLY A 109 -3.87 17.75 12.58
C GLY A 109 -4.01 16.24 12.50
N SER A 110 -4.85 15.72 11.60
CA SER A 110 -5.06 14.27 11.46
C SER A 110 -3.85 13.54 10.88
N LEU A 111 -2.85 14.30 10.39
CA LEU A 111 -1.60 13.82 9.81
C LEU A 111 -0.36 14.12 10.69
N ASP A 112 -0.52 14.67 11.90
CA ASP A 112 0.59 14.93 12.81
C ASP A 112 0.97 13.65 13.56
N TRP A 113 2.20 13.17 13.38
CA TRP A 113 2.65 11.87 13.94
C TRP A 113 3.43 12.00 15.26
N ASP A 114 3.74 13.23 15.69
CA ASP A 114 4.67 13.52 16.79
C ASP A 114 3.99 13.83 18.14
N LYS A 115 2.79 13.28 18.41
CA LYS A 115 2.11 13.43 19.71
C LYS A 115 1.61 12.12 20.29
#